data_AF-A0A8T1RQQ7-F1
#
_entry.id   AF-A0A8T1RQQ7-F1
#
_cell.length_a   1.000
_cell.length_b   1.000
_cell.length_c   1.000
_cell.angle_alpha   90.00
_cell.angle_beta   90.00
_cell.angle_gamma   90.00
#
_symmetry.space_group_name_H-M   'P 1'
#
loop_
_entity.id
_entity.type
_entity.pdbx_description
1 polymer ?
#
loop_
_entity_poly.entity_id
_entity_poly.type
_entity_poly.pdbx_seq_one_letter_code
_entity_poly.pdbx_strand_id
1 'polypeptide(L)'
;MFCFNKTEFYISRFTSPKPSKFQFPLRSQTRPRGMKFKAYLTENGVNLLEKRFLPALDKMGKICHLYLTRDHTMFLHNLLNGDEVQSIAQFRKEALFDDYRISSQNENRIAFAVDISLLHRAIRSSVSICTEFGSGPTQNRLQIKLVKKLPPNCTQPMPFLTFETKGYKSAVIQDVPISKPLSRDQVLELQTALDMAQDLPQTLVQVQDLNQLQNFVDRLKHVGDLLDVSISKYGDLYVQISTTLITLGAEFRKLLVIGEQSDEPAEDRNLSAQTRSVRAISRGDAQSVQVNVKHFAKSLHCHLAKPDCAFYGIAPQGACLTVIFQFFIAGSRQTDKSISLHCRLPVLDPGSS
;
A
#
# COMPACT_ATOMS: atom_id res chain seq x y z
N MET A 1 16.62 -0.58 -7.65
CA MET A 1 15.78 -0.07 -8.76
C MET A 1 14.54 -0.97 -8.76
N PHE A 2 13.44 -0.78 -8.04
CA PHE A 2 12.72 0.29 -7.30
C PHE A 2 11.98 -0.44 -6.12
N CYS A 3 11.64 0.08 -4.94
CA CYS A 3 11.29 1.41 -4.47
C CYS A 3 12.14 1.81 -3.27
N PHE A 4 12.69 3.02 -3.32
CA PHE A 4 13.68 3.60 -2.41
C PHE A 4 15.04 2.87 -2.44
N ASN A 5 16.13 3.61 -2.40
CA ASN A 5 17.42 3.28 -2.99
C ASN A 5 18.46 2.64 -2.05
N LYS A 6 18.05 1.51 -1.47
CA LYS A 6 18.62 0.72 -0.38
C LYS A 6 17.47 0.04 0.43
N THR A 7 16.22 0.08 -0.07
CA THR A 7 15.11 1.01 0.27
C THR A 7 15.45 2.48 0.69
N GLU A 8 16.60 3.06 0.36
CA GLU A 8 17.27 4.25 0.95
C GLU A 8 17.56 3.96 2.44
N PHE A 9 18.16 2.78 2.76
CA PHE A 9 18.79 2.44 4.05
C PHE A 9 19.33 3.73 4.67
N TYR A 10 19.14 3.82 5.99
CA TYR A 10 19.54 4.95 6.82
C TYR A 10 18.67 6.17 6.51
N ILE A 11 17.67 6.44 7.36
CA ILE A 11 17.85 7.49 8.37
C ILE A 11 19.11 8.29 8.05
N SER A 12 18.96 9.52 7.55
CA SER A 12 20.03 10.48 7.44
C SER A 12 20.76 10.63 8.80
N ARG A 13 21.70 9.74 9.09
CA ARG A 13 22.63 9.86 10.19
C ARG A 13 23.71 10.81 9.73
N PHE A 14 23.66 11.99 10.33
CA PHE A 14 24.80 12.86 10.61
C PHE A 14 25.61 13.36 9.40
N THR A 15 25.14 14.47 8.82
CA THR A 15 26.06 15.58 8.52
C THR A 15 25.33 16.90 8.78
N SER A 16 25.44 17.35 10.02
CA SER A 16 25.23 18.74 10.41
C SER A 16 26.33 19.61 9.79
N PRO A 17 26.01 20.69 9.06
CA PRO A 17 26.89 21.85 9.03
C PRO A 17 26.66 22.64 10.33
N LYS A 18 27.74 23.00 11.00
CA LYS A 18 27.75 23.83 12.22
C LYS A 18 26.87 25.08 12.06
N PRO A 19 26.17 25.52 13.12
CA PRO A 19 25.36 26.74 13.04
C PRO A 19 26.28 27.97 13.00
N SER A 20 26.23 28.72 11.90
CA SER A 20 26.66 30.11 11.90
C SER A 20 25.69 30.90 12.78
N LYS A 21 26.23 31.46 13.87
CA LYS A 21 25.52 32.33 14.82
C LYS A 21 24.87 33.50 14.07
N PHE A 22 23.55 33.48 13.95
CA PHE A 22 22.76 34.68 13.71
C PHE A 22 21.75 34.82 14.85
N GLN A 23 22.02 35.80 15.69
CA GLN A 23 21.23 36.21 16.83
C GLN A 23 20.08 37.08 16.32
N PHE A 24 18.84 36.64 16.51
CA PHE A 24 17.65 37.47 16.31
C PHE A 24 16.70 37.36 17.53
N PRO A 25 15.98 38.45 17.86
CA PRO A 25 15.57 38.74 19.23
C PRO A 25 14.29 38.02 19.67
N LEU A 26 14.17 37.80 20.98
CA LEU A 26 13.00 37.29 21.67
C LEU A 26 11.78 38.21 21.46
N ARG A 27 10.68 37.63 20.94
CA ARG A 27 9.24 37.96 21.15
C ARG A 27 8.46 36.89 20.37
N SER A 28 7.37 36.29 20.80
CA SER A 28 6.41 36.47 21.89
C SER A 28 5.62 35.14 22.01
N GLN A 29 5.09 34.85 23.20
CA GLN A 29 4.24 33.70 23.55
C GLN A 29 3.44 33.07 22.39
N THR A 30 3.83 31.86 21.96
CA THR A 30 3.03 31.06 21.02
C THR A 30 2.04 30.18 21.79
N ARG A 31 0.74 30.39 21.55
CA ARG A 31 -0.33 29.41 21.85
C ARG A 31 0.10 28.01 21.37
N PRO A 32 -0.26 26.92 22.06
CA PRO A 32 0.10 25.58 21.62
C PRO A 32 -0.37 25.38 20.16
N ARG A 33 0.58 25.19 19.24
CA ARG A 33 0.28 25.03 17.81
C ARG A 33 -0.56 23.75 17.67
N GLY A 34 -1.85 23.91 17.36
CA GLY A 34 -2.75 22.81 17.09
C GLY A 34 -2.36 22.07 15.80
N MET A 35 -2.78 20.81 15.70
CA MET A 35 -2.59 19.99 14.49
C MET A 35 -3.35 20.62 13.31
N LYS A 36 -2.68 20.76 12.17
CA LYS A 36 -3.25 21.32 10.94
C LYS A 36 -2.77 20.52 9.75
N PHE A 37 -3.71 20.18 8.87
CA PHE A 37 -3.45 19.62 7.55
C PHE A 37 -4.32 20.33 6.52
N LYS A 38 -3.72 20.77 5.43
CA LYS A 38 -4.40 21.36 4.28
C LYS A 38 -3.58 21.09 3.02
N ALA A 39 -4.22 20.64 1.95
CA ALA A 39 -3.61 20.45 0.65
C ALA A 39 -4.64 20.63 -0.46
N TYR A 40 -4.19 20.69 -1.71
CA TYR A 40 -5.04 20.64 -2.89
C TYR A 40 -4.67 19.40 -3.68
N LEU A 41 -5.63 18.57 -4.07
CA LEU A 41 -5.32 17.43 -4.92
C LEU A 41 -4.99 17.90 -6.34
N THR A 42 -3.96 17.30 -6.93
CA THR A 42 -3.69 17.41 -8.36
C THR A 42 -4.73 16.62 -9.15
N GLU A 43 -4.92 16.94 -10.44
CA GLU A 43 -5.82 16.13 -11.30
C GLU A 43 -5.37 14.66 -11.37
N ASN A 44 -4.05 14.44 -11.44
CA ASN A 44 -3.47 13.10 -11.37
C ASN A 44 -3.79 12.44 -10.03
N GLY A 45 -3.62 13.14 -8.90
CA GLY A 45 -3.91 12.64 -7.56
C GLY A 45 -5.38 12.24 -7.38
N VAL A 46 -6.30 13.03 -7.92
CA VAL A 46 -7.73 12.69 -7.96
C VAL A 46 -7.96 11.40 -8.75
N ASN A 47 -7.43 11.30 -9.97
CA ASN A 47 -7.58 10.11 -10.81
C ASN A 47 -6.94 8.86 -10.19
N LEU A 48 -5.77 9.00 -9.56
CA LEU A 48 -5.08 7.92 -8.84
C LEU A 48 -5.94 7.41 -7.69
N LEU A 49 -6.46 8.30 -6.84
CA LEU A 49 -7.25 7.87 -5.69
C LEU A 49 -8.61 7.33 -6.11
N GLU A 50 -9.37 8.05 -6.93
CA GLU A 50 -10.75 7.69 -7.29
C GLU A 50 -10.84 6.47 -8.19
N LYS A 51 -10.04 6.40 -9.27
CA LYS A 51 -10.19 5.34 -10.28
C LYS A 51 -9.37 4.10 -10.02
N ARG A 52 -8.36 4.17 -9.14
CA ARG A 52 -7.34 3.11 -8.98
C ARG A 52 -7.23 2.64 -7.54
N PHE A 53 -6.75 3.51 -6.65
CA PHE A 53 -6.31 3.07 -5.33
C PHE A 53 -7.45 2.88 -4.33
N LEU A 54 -8.39 3.81 -4.20
CA LEU A 54 -9.50 3.63 -3.25
C LEU A 54 -10.39 2.42 -3.61
N PRO A 55 -10.73 2.14 -4.89
CA PRO A 55 -11.40 0.90 -5.25
C PRO A 55 -10.63 -0.37 -4.86
N ALA A 56 -9.31 -0.37 -5.02
CA ALA A 56 -8.45 -1.49 -4.63
C ALA A 56 -8.40 -1.68 -3.11
N LEU A 57 -8.23 -0.58 -2.36
CA LEU A 57 -8.14 -0.58 -0.91
C LEU A 57 -9.48 -0.95 -0.24
N ASP A 58 -10.61 -0.58 -0.85
CA ASP A 58 -11.94 -0.98 -0.38
C ASP A 58 -12.12 -2.51 -0.34
N LYS A 59 -11.40 -3.24 -1.22
CA LYS A 59 -11.35 -4.71 -1.18
C LYS A 59 -10.43 -5.26 -0.08
N MET A 60 -9.50 -4.45 0.43
CA MET A 60 -8.63 -4.83 1.57
C MET A 60 -9.34 -4.66 2.91
N GLY A 61 -10.25 -3.70 3.03
CA GLY A 61 -11.02 -3.53 4.25
C GLY A 61 -11.78 -2.23 4.25
N LYS A 62 -12.79 -2.15 5.12
CA LYS A 62 -13.63 -0.96 5.23
C LYS A 62 -12.89 0.22 5.86
N ILE A 63 -12.01 -0.04 6.82
CA ILE A 63 -11.28 0.97 7.58
C ILE A 63 -9.78 0.85 7.25
N CYS A 64 -9.14 1.98 6.98
CA CYS A 64 -7.69 2.08 6.85
C CYS A 64 -7.14 3.21 7.74
N HIS A 65 -5.86 3.15 8.06
CA HIS A 65 -5.15 4.31 8.60
C HIS A 65 -4.63 5.17 7.46
N LEU A 66 -4.98 6.46 7.45
CA LEU A 66 -4.31 7.46 6.63
C LEU A 66 -3.18 8.05 7.44
N TYR A 67 -1.94 7.89 6.96
CA TYR A 67 -0.74 8.37 7.62
C TYR A 67 -0.07 9.46 6.78
N LEU A 68 -0.10 10.68 7.30
CA LEU A 68 0.36 11.90 6.65
C LEU A 68 1.70 12.33 7.27
N THR A 69 2.71 12.50 6.44
CA THR A 69 4.06 12.94 6.83
C THR A 69 4.48 14.15 5.99
N ARG A 70 5.69 14.68 6.21
CA ARG A 70 6.18 15.83 5.42
C ARG A 70 6.36 15.54 3.93
N ASP A 71 6.58 14.28 3.58
CA ASP A 71 7.02 13.88 2.24
C ASP A 71 6.10 12.83 1.61
N HIS A 72 5.35 12.10 2.44
CA HIS A 72 4.49 11.00 1.99
C HIS A 72 3.10 11.03 2.61
N THR A 73 2.15 10.53 1.85
CA THR A 73 0.83 10.10 2.32
C THR A 73 0.72 8.59 2.12
N MET A 74 0.29 7.88 3.16
CA MET A 74 0.20 6.42 3.15
C MET A 74 -1.19 5.96 3.56
N PHE A 75 -1.69 4.91 2.90
CA PHE A 75 -2.86 4.15 3.30
C PHE A 75 -2.38 2.81 3.83
N LEU A 76 -2.69 2.54 5.10
CA LEU A 76 -2.20 1.37 5.84
C LEU A 76 -3.39 0.53 6.30
N HIS A 77 -3.53 -0.68 5.76
CA HIS A 77 -4.48 -1.69 6.23
C HIS A 77 -3.79 -2.70 7.12
N ASN A 78 -4.43 -3.03 8.25
CA ASN A 78 -4.08 -4.13 9.13
C ASN A 78 -2.62 -4.15 9.62
N LEU A 79 -1.89 -3.03 9.57
CA LEU A 79 -0.48 -3.01 9.93
C LEU A 79 -0.22 -3.32 11.42
N LEU A 80 -1.21 -3.03 12.28
CA LEU A 80 -1.17 -3.34 13.70
C LEU A 80 -1.85 -4.69 14.03
N ASN A 81 -2.47 -5.35 13.05
CA ASN A 81 -3.19 -6.61 13.21
C ASN A 81 -2.53 -7.70 12.36
N GLY A 82 -1.80 -8.63 12.99
CA GLY A 82 -1.00 -9.64 12.28
C GLY A 82 -1.78 -10.70 11.51
N ASP A 83 -3.06 -10.90 11.83
CA ASP A 83 -3.82 -12.05 11.35
C ASP A 83 -4.46 -11.85 9.96
N GLU A 84 -4.53 -10.61 9.48
CA GLU A 84 -5.09 -10.30 8.16
C GLU A 84 -4.01 -9.86 7.16
N VAL A 85 -4.39 -9.81 5.89
CA VAL A 85 -3.55 -9.20 4.83
C VAL A 85 -3.24 -7.76 5.20
N GLN A 86 -1.95 -7.45 5.30
CA GLN A 86 -1.46 -6.09 5.43
C GLN A 86 -1.33 -5.48 4.04
N SER A 87 -1.74 -4.22 3.88
CA SER A 87 -1.57 -3.46 2.64
C SER A 87 -1.01 -2.08 2.94
N ILE A 88 0.05 -1.72 2.25
CA ILE A 88 0.76 -0.46 2.40
C ILE A 88 0.83 0.21 1.03
N ALA A 89 -0.02 1.22 0.84
CA ALA A 89 0.04 2.11 -0.31
C ALA A 89 0.71 3.42 0.11
N GLN A 90 1.79 3.81 -0.55
CA GLN A 90 2.55 5.02 -0.23
C GLN A 90 2.68 5.89 -1.48
N PHE A 91 2.50 7.19 -1.28
CA PHE A 91 2.61 8.20 -2.31
C PHE A 91 3.54 9.30 -1.83
N ARG A 92 4.45 9.75 -2.69
CA ARG A 92 5.10 11.06 -2.50
C ARG A 92 4.02 12.14 -2.53
N LYS A 93 4.15 13.15 -1.68
CA LYS A 93 3.12 14.20 -1.58
C LYS A 93 2.85 14.87 -2.93
N GLU A 94 3.86 15.03 -3.77
CA GLU A 94 3.76 15.68 -5.09
C GLU A 94 2.95 14.84 -6.09
N ALA A 95 2.86 13.52 -5.88
CA ALA A 95 2.04 12.65 -6.73
C ALA A 95 0.54 12.90 -6.53
N LEU A 96 0.15 13.29 -5.30
CA LEU A 96 -1.24 13.47 -4.91
C LEU A 96 -1.65 14.93 -4.78
N PHE A 97 -0.74 15.79 -4.34
CA PHE A 97 -1.07 17.12 -3.84
C PHE A 97 -0.16 18.22 -4.37
N ASP A 98 -0.78 19.38 -4.50
CA ASP A 98 -0.14 20.69 -4.51
C ASP A 98 -0.40 21.43 -3.19
N ASP A 99 0.42 22.44 -2.90
CA ASP A 99 0.26 23.32 -1.74
C ASP A 99 0.08 22.55 -0.41
N TYR A 100 0.80 21.45 -0.26
CA TYR A 100 0.74 20.54 0.88
C TYR A 100 1.28 21.20 2.16
N ARG A 101 0.41 21.37 3.16
CA ARG A 101 0.75 21.98 4.46
C ARG A 101 0.35 21.05 5.60
N ILE A 102 1.34 20.64 6.38
CA ILE A 102 1.16 19.83 7.59
C ILE A 102 1.89 20.46 8.78
N SER A 103 1.24 20.48 9.93
CA SER A 103 1.81 20.93 11.20
C SER A 103 1.27 20.04 12.31
N SER A 104 2.15 19.36 13.03
CA SER A 104 1.81 18.52 14.18
C SER A 104 2.93 18.56 15.21
N GLN A 105 2.58 18.43 16.49
CA GLN A 105 3.56 18.32 17.57
C GLN A 105 4.31 16.97 17.53
N ASN A 106 3.80 16.01 16.75
CA ASN A 106 4.42 14.71 16.55
C ASN A 106 5.30 14.70 15.29
N GLU A 107 6.30 15.57 15.24
CA GLU A 107 7.23 15.68 14.09
C GLU A 107 6.56 15.93 12.72
N ASN A 108 5.44 16.64 12.68
CA ASN A 108 4.60 16.80 11.48
C ASN A 108 4.08 15.47 10.90
N ARG A 109 3.87 14.48 11.77
CA ARG A 109 3.16 13.23 11.47
C ARG A 109 1.74 13.32 12.02
N ILE A 110 0.77 12.93 11.21
CA ILE A 110 -0.64 12.84 11.59
C ILE A 110 -1.17 11.51 11.06
N ALA A 111 -1.71 10.67 11.94
CA ALA A 111 -2.37 9.42 11.56
C ALA A 111 -3.79 9.38 12.13
N PHE A 112 -4.73 8.82 11.38
CA PHE A 112 -6.10 8.57 11.82
C PHE A 112 -6.73 7.46 10.98
N ALA A 113 -7.74 6.79 11.53
CA ALA A 113 -8.53 5.82 10.80
C ALA A 113 -9.66 6.53 10.01
N VAL A 114 -9.93 6.02 8.80
CA VAL A 114 -10.97 6.52 7.90
C VAL A 114 -11.69 5.35 7.22
N ASP A 115 -12.98 5.52 6.98
CA ASP A 115 -13.76 4.60 6.16
C ASP A 115 -13.48 4.87 4.67
N ILE A 116 -12.95 3.87 3.97
CA ILE A 116 -12.55 3.98 2.56
C ILE A 116 -13.74 4.31 1.66
N SER A 117 -14.91 3.74 1.94
CA SER A 117 -16.11 3.95 1.14
C SER A 117 -16.61 5.40 1.23
N LEU A 118 -16.54 6.01 2.42
CA LEU A 118 -16.88 7.41 2.63
C LEU A 118 -15.87 8.34 1.97
N LEU A 119 -14.58 8.02 2.10
CA LEU A 119 -13.50 8.77 1.45
C LEU A 119 -13.64 8.76 -0.08
N HIS A 120 -13.86 7.57 -0.65
CA HIS A 120 -14.06 7.39 -2.09
C HIS A 120 -15.29 8.15 -2.57
N ARG A 121 -16.41 8.05 -1.85
CA ARG A 121 -17.63 8.82 -2.18
C ARG A 121 -17.39 10.33 -2.16
N ALA A 122 -16.69 10.85 -1.15
CA ALA A 122 -16.41 12.28 -1.04
C ALA A 122 -15.59 12.80 -2.22
N ILE A 123 -14.52 12.07 -2.60
CA ILE A 123 -13.71 12.42 -3.77
C ILE A 123 -14.55 12.34 -5.05
N ARG A 124 -15.27 11.23 -5.28
CA ARG A 124 -16.09 11.04 -6.48
C ARG A 124 -17.15 12.14 -6.66
N SER A 125 -17.82 12.54 -5.58
CA SER A 125 -18.81 13.64 -5.60
C SER A 125 -18.19 15.01 -5.87
N SER A 126 -16.91 15.18 -5.59
CA SER A 126 -16.18 16.41 -5.90
C SER A 126 -15.78 16.47 -7.38
N VAL A 127 -15.44 15.32 -7.98
CA VAL A 127 -15.08 15.21 -9.40
C VAL A 127 -16.25 15.57 -10.32
N SER A 128 -17.46 15.11 -10.00
CA SER A 128 -18.64 15.32 -10.85
C SER A 128 -18.99 16.79 -11.11
N ILE A 129 -18.50 17.72 -10.29
CA ILE A 129 -18.79 19.15 -10.42
C ILE A 129 -17.64 19.90 -11.12
N CYS A 130 -16.42 19.38 -11.06
CA CYS A 130 -15.27 19.98 -11.74
C CYS A 130 -15.37 19.88 -13.27
N THR A 131 -16.07 18.87 -13.79
CA THR A 131 -16.12 18.54 -15.22
C THR A 131 -17.11 19.37 -16.03
N GLU A 132 -18.01 20.14 -15.39
CA GLU A 132 -19.16 20.67 -16.11
C GLU A 132 -18.90 22.03 -16.81
N PHE A 133 -18.05 22.95 -16.31
CA PHE A 133 -18.03 24.34 -16.86
C PHE A 133 -16.74 25.19 -16.72
N GLY A 134 -15.50 24.65 -16.75
CA GLY A 134 -14.32 25.51 -16.53
C GLY A 134 -13.01 25.09 -17.18
N SER A 135 -12.66 25.71 -18.32
CA SER A 135 -11.36 25.66 -18.99
C SER A 135 -10.38 26.73 -18.46
N GLY A 136 -10.24 26.83 -17.14
CA GLY A 136 -9.32 27.77 -16.48
C GLY A 136 -8.32 27.04 -15.57
N PRO A 137 -7.02 27.38 -15.60
CA PRO A 137 -5.95 26.60 -14.94
C PRO A 137 -6.00 26.63 -13.39
N THR A 138 -6.87 27.42 -12.79
CA THR A 138 -6.90 27.66 -11.33
C THR A 138 -8.26 27.43 -10.66
N GLN A 139 -9.33 27.14 -11.41
CA GLN A 139 -10.69 27.32 -10.89
C GLN A 139 -11.40 26.10 -10.30
N ASN A 140 -10.94 24.87 -10.49
CA ASN A 140 -11.67 23.67 -9.99
C ASN A 140 -10.76 22.69 -9.21
N ARG A 141 -9.95 23.22 -8.27
CA ARG A 141 -9.04 22.38 -7.47
C ARG A 141 -9.74 21.84 -6.22
N LEU A 142 -9.69 20.52 -6.04
CA LEU A 142 -10.22 19.85 -4.86
C LEU A 142 -9.32 20.11 -3.65
N GLN A 143 -9.80 20.89 -2.69
CA GLN A 143 -9.11 21.11 -1.42
C GLN A 143 -9.45 20.00 -0.44
N ILE A 144 -8.43 19.53 0.28
CA ILE A 144 -8.59 18.62 1.42
C ILE A 144 -8.02 19.28 2.67
N LYS A 145 -8.75 19.22 3.78
CA LYS A 145 -8.29 19.78 5.06
C LYS A 145 -8.80 19.00 6.26
N LEU A 146 -7.98 18.97 7.29
CA LEU A 146 -8.38 18.45 8.60
C LEU A 146 -9.07 19.55 9.40
N VAL A 147 -10.29 19.29 9.84
CA VAL A 147 -11.08 20.23 10.66
C VAL A 147 -11.66 19.55 11.87
N LYS A 148 -11.93 20.33 12.91
CA LYS A 148 -12.70 19.92 14.08
C LYS A 148 -14.02 20.66 14.03
N LYS A 149 -15.14 19.95 13.95
CA LYS A 149 -16.49 20.51 13.87
C LYS A 149 -17.30 20.05 15.08
N LEU A 150 -18.25 20.86 15.53
CA LEU A 150 -19.25 20.47 16.53
C LEU A 150 -20.58 20.25 15.79
N PRO A 151 -20.94 19.00 15.47
CA PRO A 151 -22.20 18.74 14.78
C PRO A 151 -23.41 19.16 15.63
N PRO A 152 -24.53 19.52 15.00
CA PRO A 152 -25.79 19.69 15.71
C PRO A 152 -26.10 18.42 16.52
N ASN A 153 -26.50 18.57 17.78
CA ASN A 153 -26.79 17.48 18.74
C ASN A 153 -25.58 16.75 19.33
N CYS A 154 -24.34 17.16 19.03
CA CYS A 154 -23.16 16.64 19.73
C CYS A 154 -22.68 17.62 20.81
N THR A 155 -22.26 17.09 21.96
CA THR A 155 -21.64 17.88 23.04
C THR A 155 -20.12 17.99 22.89
N GLN A 156 -19.51 17.14 22.04
CA GLN A 156 -18.06 17.10 21.83
C GLN A 156 -17.70 17.38 20.37
N PRO A 157 -16.69 18.23 20.09
CA PRO A 157 -16.28 18.47 18.71
C PRO A 157 -15.55 17.25 18.14
N MET A 158 -15.96 16.82 16.95
CA MET A 158 -15.44 15.66 16.24
C MET A 158 -14.52 16.06 15.08
N PRO A 159 -13.50 15.23 14.76
CA PRO A 159 -12.60 15.47 13.64
C PRO A 159 -13.22 14.99 12.31
N PHE A 160 -13.01 15.78 11.26
CA PHE A 160 -13.42 15.47 9.89
C PHE A 160 -12.29 15.75 8.91
N LEU A 161 -12.22 14.93 7.87
CA LEU A 161 -11.47 15.22 6.67
C LEU A 161 -12.43 15.86 5.65
N THR A 162 -12.33 17.18 5.51
CA THR A 162 -13.23 17.94 4.65
C THR A 162 -12.65 18.08 3.25
N PHE A 163 -13.48 17.78 2.26
CA PHE A 163 -13.25 17.98 0.84
C PHE A 163 -14.06 19.18 0.37
N GLU A 164 -13.40 20.19 -0.19
CA GLU A 164 -14.05 21.40 -0.69
C GLU A 164 -13.68 21.63 -2.15
N THR A 165 -14.71 21.73 -2.99
CA THR A 165 -14.60 22.12 -4.38
C THR A 165 -15.46 23.35 -4.60
N LYS A 166 -14.90 24.36 -5.26
CA LYS A 166 -15.64 25.55 -5.70
C LYS A 166 -15.77 25.47 -7.21
N GLY A 167 -16.97 25.18 -7.70
CA GLY A 167 -17.31 25.34 -9.10
C GLY A 167 -17.75 26.78 -9.41
N TYR A 168 -18.07 27.03 -10.68
CA TYR A 168 -18.42 28.37 -11.18
C TYR A 168 -19.66 28.99 -10.51
N LYS A 169 -20.66 28.18 -10.15
CA LYS A 169 -21.93 28.63 -9.51
C LYS A 169 -22.30 27.88 -8.23
N SER A 170 -21.51 26.88 -7.83
CA SER A 170 -21.83 25.99 -6.71
C SER A 170 -20.55 25.56 -6.01
N ALA A 171 -20.63 25.30 -4.71
CA ALA A 171 -19.55 24.71 -3.95
C ALA A 171 -20.04 23.41 -3.31
N VAL A 172 -19.23 22.36 -3.41
CA VAL A 172 -19.47 21.12 -2.69
C VAL A 172 -18.47 20.99 -1.57
N ILE A 173 -19.02 20.75 -0.38
CA ILE A 173 -18.30 20.49 0.84
C ILE A 173 -18.75 19.12 1.32
N GLN A 174 -17.81 18.18 1.39
CA GLN A 174 -18.05 16.84 1.92
C GLN A 174 -17.21 16.64 3.15
N ASP A 175 -17.86 16.30 4.25
CA ASP A 175 -17.21 16.00 5.52
C ASP A 175 -17.14 14.49 5.71
N VAL A 176 -15.92 13.94 5.64
CA VAL A 176 -15.68 12.53 5.95
C VAL A 176 -15.33 12.43 7.43
N PRO A 177 -16.14 11.76 8.26
CA PRO A 177 -15.79 11.52 9.65
C PRO A 177 -14.55 10.61 9.73
N ILE A 178 -13.65 10.95 10.64
CA ILE A 178 -12.43 10.19 10.89
C ILE A 178 -12.33 9.85 12.38
N SER A 179 -11.47 8.91 12.73
CA SER A 179 -11.14 8.70 14.14
C SER A 179 -10.49 9.94 14.74
N LYS A 180 -10.42 9.98 16.08
CA LYS A 180 -9.47 10.87 16.75
C LYS A 180 -8.06 10.62 16.16
N PRO A 181 -7.30 11.69 15.82
CA PRO A 181 -5.90 11.51 15.44
C PRO A 181 -5.16 10.72 16.52
N LEU A 182 -4.33 9.78 16.07
CA LEU A 182 -3.57 8.89 16.94
C LEU A 182 -2.68 9.68 17.90
N SER A 183 -2.49 9.15 19.11
CA SER A 183 -1.56 9.72 20.09
C SER A 183 -0.10 9.60 19.62
N ARG A 184 0.82 10.27 20.31
CA ARG A 184 2.25 10.15 20.01
C ARG A 184 2.73 8.71 20.04
N ASP A 185 2.33 7.96 21.07
CA ASP A 185 2.75 6.57 21.28
C ASP A 185 2.15 5.66 20.21
N GLN A 186 0.88 5.84 19.86
CA GLN A 186 0.22 5.08 18.79
C GLN A 186 0.85 5.35 17.41
N VAL A 187 1.27 6.59 17.14
CA VAL A 187 2.01 6.89 15.89
C VAL A 187 3.39 6.26 15.89
N LEU A 188 4.07 6.21 17.05
CA LEU A 188 5.37 5.54 17.15
C LEU A 188 5.24 4.03 16.91
N GLU A 189 4.23 3.41 17.50
CA GLU A 189 3.88 2.00 17.28
C GLU A 189 3.60 1.73 15.81
N LEU A 190 2.72 2.52 15.18
CA LEU A 190 2.40 2.43 13.76
C LEU A 190 3.64 2.61 12.87
N GLN A 191 4.52 3.55 13.21
CA GLN A 191 5.78 3.75 12.49
C GLN A 191 6.70 2.54 12.63
N THR A 192 6.80 1.98 13.83
CA THR A 192 7.66 0.81 14.09
C THR A 192 7.17 -0.38 13.28
N ALA A 193 5.86 -0.63 13.27
CA ALA A 193 5.26 -1.67 12.44
C ALA A 193 5.50 -1.43 10.94
N LEU A 194 5.46 -0.17 10.49
CA LEU A 194 5.78 0.19 9.11
C LEU A 194 7.24 -0.07 8.76
N ASP A 195 8.17 0.25 9.66
CA ASP A 195 9.60 0.04 9.45
C ASP A 195 9.91 -1.47 9.38
N MET A 196 9.28 -2.30 10.23
CA MET A 196 9.38 -3.75 10.18
C MET A 196 8.77 -4.36 8.91
N ALA A 197 7.78 -3.70 8.33
CA ALA A 197 7.11 -4.18 7.11
C ALA A 197 7.92 -3.94 5.82
N GLN A 198 9.05 -3.22 5.88
CA GLN A 198 9.85 -2.83 4.69
C GLN A 198 10.89 -3.88 4.25
N ASP A 199 11.07 -4.97 4.99
CA ASP A 199 12.00 -6.03 4.60
C ASP A 199 11.61 -6.66 3.26
N LEU A 200 12.57 -6.75 2.35
CA LEU A 200 12.38 -7.31 1.02
C LEU A 200 12.77 -8.80 0.97
N PRO A 201 12.00 -9.65 0.28
CA PRO A 201 12.42 -11.00 -0.05
C PRO A 201 13.76 -11.05 -0.80
N GLN A 202 14.53 -12.12 -0.58
CA GLN A 202 15.80 -12.35 -1.29
C GLN A 202 15.59 -12.69 -2.77
N THR A 203 14.47 -13.36 -3.09
CA THR A 203 14.07 -13.73 -4.44
C THR A 203 12.65 -13.27 -4.69
N LEU A 204 12.45 -12.59 -5.81
CA LEU A 204 11.17 -12.11 -6.29
C LEU A 204 10.93 -12.64 -7.71
N VAL A 205 9.74 -13.16 -7.98
CA VAL A 205 9.31 -13.59 -9.31
C VAL A 205 8.20 -12.69 -9.84
N GLN A 206 8.33 -12.26 -11.10
CA GLN A 206 7.39 -11.33 -11.74
C GLN A 206 6.20 -12.06 -12.35
N VAL A 207 4.99 -11.64 -12.00
CA VAL A 207 3.74 -12.06 -12.65
C VAL A 207 3.15 -10.86 -13.39
N GLN A 208 3.00 -10.99 -14.71
CA GLN A 208 2.45 -9.92 -15.56
C GLN A 208 0.92 -10.00 -15.66
N ASP A 209 0.35 -11.20 -15.83
CA ASP A 209 -1.10 -11.38 -15.94
C ASP A 209 -1.73 -11.74 -14.59
N LEU A 210 -2.05 -10.70 -13.81
CA LEU A 210 -2.74 -10.86 -12.53
C LEU A 210 -4.18 -11.38 -12.68
N ASN A 211 -4.83 -11.16 -13.82
CA ASN A 211 -6.19 -11.62 -14.06
C ASN A 211 -6.23 -13.14 -14.24
N GLN A 212 -5.25 -13.70 -14.97
CA GLN A 212 -5.12 -15.15 -15.10
C GLN A 212 -4.90 -15.82 -13.75
N LEU A 213 -4.00 -15.26 -12.92
CA LEU A 213 -3.75 -15.77 -11.57
C LEU A 213 -5.00 -15.63 -10.68
N GLN A 214 -5.71 -14.51 -10.74
CA GLN A 214 -6.96 -14.30 -10.00
C GLN A 214 -8.03 -15.31 -10.38
N ASN A 215 -8.30 -15.47 -11.68
CA ASN A 215 -9.28 -16.42 -12.17
C ASN A 215 -8.96 -17.85 -11.72
N PHE A 216 -7.68 -18.22 -11.66
CA PHE A 216 -7.26 -19.53 -11.15
C PHE A 216 -7.51 -19.67 -9.65
N VAL A 217 -7.07 -18.70 -8.85
CA VAL A 217 -7.25 -18.73 -7.40
C VAL A 217 -8.73 -18.70 -7.01
N ASP A 218 -9.56 -17.97 -7.76
CA ASP A 218 -11.01 -17.94 -7.52
C ASP A 218 -11.64 -19.34 -7.67
N ARG A 219 -11.14 -20.17 -8.59
CA ARG A 219 -11.55 -21.58 -8.69
C ARG A 219 -11.02 -22.41 -7.52
N LEU A 220 -9.77 -22.17 -7.10
CA LEU A 220 -9.15 -22.88 -5.98
C LEU A 220 -9.88 -22.65 -4.65
N LYS A 221 -10.45 -21.47 -4.41
CA LYS A 221 -11.24 -21.19 -3.19
C LYS A 221 -12.38 -22.17 -2.93
N HIS A 222 -12.91 -22.80 -3.98
CA HIS A 222 -13.97 -23.79 -3.86
C HIS A 222 -13.46 -25.19 -3.48
N VAL A 223 -12.14 -25.42 -3.57
CA VAL A 223 -11.48 -26.70 -3.29
C VAL A 223 -10.99 -26.77 -1.85
N GLY A 224 -10.42 -25.69 -1.32
CA GLY A 224 -9.94 -25.65 0.06
C GLY A 224 -9.58 -24.24 0.52
N ASP A 225 -9.33 -24.08 1.82
CA ASP A 225 -9.03 -22.77 2.44
C ASP A 225 -7.52 -22.47 2.51
N LEU A 226 -6.67 -23.48 2.34
CA LEU A 226 -5.21 -23.40 2.48
C LEU A 226 -4.54 -23.49 1.10
N LEU A 227 -3.64 -22.56 0.84
CA LEU A 227 -2.94 -22.42 -0.43
C LEU A 227 -1.44 -22.53 -0.18
N ASP A 228 -0.82 -23.55 -0.75
CA ASP A 228 0.62 -23.71 -0.79
C ASP A 228 1.17 -22.86 -1.94
N VAL A 229 2.12 -21.99 -1.62
CA VAL A 229 2.78 -21.09 -2.57
C VAL A 229 4.27 -21.35 -2.51
N SER A 230 4.86 -21.81 -3.62
CA SER A 230 6.29 -22.04 -3.75
C SER A 230 6.90 -21.11 -4.81
N ILE A 231 8.07 -20.56 -4.51
CA ILE A 231 8.79 -19.62 -5.37
C ILE A 231 10.22 -20.13 -5.54
N SER A 232 10.66 -20.31 -6.78
CA SER A 232 12.03 -20.75 -7.10
C SER A 232 12.94 -19.61 -7.54
N LYS A 233 14.25 -19.80 -7.33
CA LYS A 233 15.33 -18.91 -7.79
C LYS A 233 15.51 -18.90 -9.30
N TYR A 234 14.86 -19.79 -10.04
CA TYR A 234 14.94 -19.85 -11.51
C TYR A 234 13.64 -19.39 -12.20
N GLY A 235 12.70 -18.82 -11.45
CA GLY A 235 11.55 -18.13 -12.03
C GLY A 235 10.29 -18.97 -12.18
N ASP A 236 10.08 -19.91 -11.26
CA ASP A 236 8.82 -20.65 -11.18
C ASP A 236 8.01 -20.19 -9.96
N LEU A 237 6.73 -19.91 -10.19
CA LEU A 237 5.73 -19.70 -9.16
C LEU A 237 4.76 -20.89 -9.19
N TYR A 238 4.70 -21.62 -8.09
CA TYR A 238 3.80 -22.75 -7.93
C TYR A 238 2.72 -22.41 -6.91
N VAL A 239 1.46 -22.67 -7.26
CA VAL A 239 0.30 -22.40 -6.43
C VAL A 239 -0.58 -23.64 -6.40
N GLN A 240 -0.80 -24.22 -5.22
CA GLN A 240 -1.48 -25.50 -5.06
C GLN A 240 -2.42 -25.49 -3.84
N ILE A 241 -3.54 -26.20 -3.95
CA ILE A 241 -4.35 -26.64 -2.81
C ILE A 241 -4.31 -28.17 -2.74
N SER A 242 -3.97 -28.68 -1.57
CA SER A 242 -4.06 -30.09 -1.24
C SER A 242 -5.14 -30.34 -0.20
N THR A 243 -6.01 -31.29 -0.51
CA THR A 243 -7.04 -31.83 0.39
C THR A 243 -6.80 -33.33 0.56
N THR A 244 -7.61 -33.99 1.40
CA THR A 244 -7.54 -35.44 1.58
C THR A 244 -7.88 -36.23 0.31
N LEU A 245 -8.66 -35.66 -0.62
CA LEU A 245 -9.16 -36.36 -1.81
C LEU A 245 -8.44 -35.94 -3.09
N ILE A 246 -8.13 -34.65 -3.24
CA ILE A 246 -7.56 -34.09 -4.46
C ILE A 246 -6.44 -33.10 -4.16
N THR A 247 -5.49 -33.04 -5.08
CA THR A 247 -4.49 -31.98 -5.17
C THR A 247 -4.68 -31.26 -6.49
N LEU A 248 -4.86 -29.95 -6.44
CA LEU A 248 -5.06 -29.10 -7.61
C LEU A 248 -4.11 -27.91 -7.53
N GLY A 249 -3.31 -27.70 -8.57
CA GLY A 249 -2.35 -26.60 -8.60
C GLY A 249 -1.99 -26.18 -10.02
N ALA A 250 -1.32 -25.04 -10.13
CA ALA A 250 -0.77 -24.52 -11.36
C ALA A 250 0.66 -24.04 -11.14
N GLU A 251 1.44 -24.11 -12.22
CA GLU A 251 2.82 -23.65 -12.27
C GLU A 251 2.94 -22.58 -13.34
N PHE A 252 3.51 -21.45 -12.95
CA PHE A 252 3.83 -20.34 -13.84
C PHE A 252 5.35 -20.32 -13.97
N ARG A 253 5.85 -20.63 -15.18
CA ARG A 253 7.28 -20.85 -15.42
C ARG A 253 7.94 -19.71 -16.16
N LYS A 254 9.27 -19.66 -16.08
CA LYS A 254 10.12 -18.70 -16.82
C LYS A 254 9.74 -17.25 -16.53
N LEU A 255 9.32 -17.00 -15.29
CA LEU A 255 9.06 -15.66 -14.79
C LEU A 255 10.38 -14.92 -14.60
N LEU A 256 10.34 -13.59 -14.76
CA LEU A 256 11.51 -12.77 -14.47
C LEU A 256 11.84 -12.88 -12.97
N VAL A 257 13.10 -13.18 -12.66
CA VAL A 257 13.63 -13.23 -11.29
C VAL A 257 14.36 -11.93 -10.95
N ILE A 258 14.14 -11.42 -9.74
CA ILE A 258 14.92 -10.34 -9.14
C ILE A 258 15.50 -10.83 -7.82
N GLY A 259 16.78 -10.55 -7.58
CA GLY A 259 17.49 -10.94 -6.36
C GLY A 259 18.33 -12.19 -6.56
N GLU A 260 18.32 -13.13 -5.61
CA GLU A 260 19.03 -14.40 -5.74
C GLU A 260 18.42 -15.25 -6.87
N GLN A 261 19.28 -15.68 -7.80
CA GLN A 261 18.92 -16.46 -8.96
C GLN A 261 19.82 -17.71 -9.08
N SER A 262 19.23 -18.82 -9.52
CA SER A 262 19.91 -20.07 -9.86
C SER A 262 19.52 -20.51 -11.27
N ASP A 263 20.30 -21.42 -11.87
CA ASP A 263 19.92 -22.06 -13.13
C ASP A 263 18.99 -23.25 -12.90
N GLU A 264 18.01 -23.45 -13.79
CA GLU A 264 17.11 -24.60 -13.71
C GLU A 264 17.88 -25.92 -14.01
N PRO A 265 17.83 -26.92 -13.11
CA PRO A 265 18.47 -28.21 -13.34
C PRO A 265 17.91 -28.93 -14.58
N ALA A 266 18.78 -29.39 -15.47
CA ALA A 266 18.35 -30.07 -16.71
C ALA A 266 17.52 -31.34 -16.46
N GLU A 267 17.78 -32.02 -15.34
CA GLU A 267 17.09 -33.25 -14.92
C GLU A 267 15.61 -33.03 -14.60
N ASP A 268 15.23 -31.81 -14.23
CA ASP A 268 13.89 -31.49 -13.71
C ASP A 268 12.92 -31.05 -14.83
N ARG A 269 13.42 -30.84 -16.05
CA ARG A 269 12.65 -30.32 -17.21
C ARG A 269 11.43 -31.17 -17.59
N ASN A 270 11.54 -32.50 -17.46
CA ASN A 270 10.50 -33.45 -17.88
C ASN A 270 9.63 -33.96 -16.72
N LEU A 271 9.82 -33.45 -15.50
CA LEU A 271 9.06 -33.90 -14.33
C LEU A 271 7.69 -33.21 -14.26
N SER A 272 6.85 -33.67 -13.33
CA SER A 272 5.64 -32.93 -12.97
C SER A 272 6.01 -31.64 -12.20
N ALA A 273 5.15 -30.63 -12.24
CA ALA A 273 5.34 -29.39 -11.49
C ALA A 273 5.51 -29.64 -9.98
N GLN A 274 4.72 -30.57 -9.43
CA GLN A 274 4.79 -30.93 -8.02
C GLN A 274 6.15 -31.55 -7.67
N THR A 275 6.65 -32.50 -8.47
CA THR A 275 7.96 -33.12 -8.25
C THR A 275 9.09 -32.10 -8.38
N ARG A 276 9.00 -31.18 -9.35
CA ARG A 276 9.95 -30.07 -9.48
C ARG A 276 9.99 -29.20 -8.23
N SER A 277 8.83 -28.73 -7.76
CA SER A 277 8.75 -27.86 -6.58
C SER A 277 9.38 -28.53 -5.36
N VAL A 278 9.05 -29.80 -5.09
CA VAL A 278 9.61 -30.56 -3.96
C VAL A 278 11.13 -30.67 -4.04
N ARG A 279 11.69 -30.96 -5.22
CA ARG A 279 13.15 -31.04 -5.43
C ARG A 279 13.82 -29.69 -5.31
N ALA A 280 13.20 -28.62 -5.79
CA ALA A 280 13.72 -27.26 -5.67
C ALA A 280 13.83 -26.83 -4.21
N ILE A 281 12.80 -27.14 -3.41
CA ILE A 281 12.77 -26.88 -1.97
C ILE A 281 13.88 -27.67 -1.27
N SER A 282 14.03 -28.98 -1.57
CA SER A 282 15.05 -29.81 -0.92
C SER A 282 16.49 -29.40 -1.24
N ARG A 283 16.73 -28.80 -2.41
CA ARG A 283 18.02 -28.21 -2.80
C ARG A 283 18.27 -26.82 -2.21
N GLY A 284 17.24 -26.17 -1.65
CA GLY A 284 17.31 -24.77 -1.20
C GLY A 284 17.23 -23.74 -2.35
N ASP A 285 16.83 -24.18 -3.55
CA ASP A 285 16.60 -23.33 -4.73
C ASP A 285 15.16 -22.79 -4.80
N ALA A 286 14.28 -23.22 -3.89
CA ALA A 286 12.95 -22.67 -3.74
C ALA A 286 12.54 -22.58 -2.27
N GLN A 287 11.63 -21.65 -1.99
CA GLN A 287 10.95 -21.54 -0.70
C GLN A 287 9.47 -21.81 -0.89
N SER A 288 8.82 -22.38 0.12
CA SER A 288 7.38 -22.61 0.11
C SER A 288 6.76 -22.18 1.43
N VAL A 289 5.57 -21.62 1.34
CA VAL A 289 4.77 -21.20 2.49
C VAL A 289 3.31 -21.55 2.26
N GLN A 290 2.56 -21.73 3.35
CA GLN A 290 1.13 -21.93 3.30
C GLN A 290 0.41 -20.66 3.75
N VAL A 291 -0.57 -20.22 2.97
CA VAL A 291 -1.37 -19.03 3.27
C VAL A 291 -2.85 -19.34 3.15
N ASN A 292 -3.70 -18.52 3.77
CA ASN A 292 -5.14 -18.62 3.55
C ASN A 292 -5.47 -18.19 2.10
N VAL A 293 -6.23 -19.00 1.35
CA VAL A 293 -6.61 -18.71 -0.04
C VAL A 293 -7.43 -17.41 -0.16
N LYS A 294 -8.23 -17.08 0.85
CA LYS A 294 -9.01 -15.84 0.89
C LYS A 294 -8.09 -14.64 1.06
N HIS A 295 -7.02 -14.76 1.84
CA HIS A 295 -5.98 -13.73 1.96
C HIS A 295 -5.22 -13.55 0.65
N PHE A 296 -4.82 -14.64 0.00
CA PHE A 296 -4.17 -14.60 -1.32
C PHE A 296 -5.04 -13.87 -2.32
N ALA A 297 -6.29 -14.27 -2.46
CA ALA A 297 -7.20 -13.64 -3.40
C ALA A 297 -7.57 -12.20 -3.04
N LYS A 298 -7.63 -11.87 -1.74
CA LYS A 298 -7.80 -10.49 -1.28
C LYS A 298 -6.67 -9.64 -1.85
N SER A 299 -5.40 -10.05 -1.69
CA SER A 299 -4.25 -9.31 -2.25
C SER A 299 -4.32 -9.11 -3.78
N LEU A 300 -4.89 -10.06 -4.52
CA LEU A 300 -5.05 -9.94 -5.97
C LEU A 300 -6.00 -8.81 -6.39
N HIS A 301 -6.92 -8.35 -5.52
CA HIS A 301 -7.77 -7.20 -5.83
C HIS A 301 -7.00 -5.89 -5.98
N CYS A 302 -5.73 -5.84 -5.56
CA CYS A 302 -4.84 -4.73 -5.86
C CYS A 302 -4.60 -4.53 -7.37
N HIS A 303 -4.97 -5.47 -8.24
CA HIS A 303 -5.01 -5.25 -9.69
C HIS A 303 -5.93 -4.07 -10.08
N LEU A 304 -6.93 -3.73 -9.27
CA LEU A 304 -7.79 -2.55 -9.47
C LEU A 304 -7.00 -1.24 -9.41
N ALA A 305 -5.85 -1.22 -8.73
CA ALA A 305 -4.92 -0.10 -8.76
C ALA A 305 -4.18 0.00 -10.11
N LYS A 306 -4.40 -0.92 -11.04
CA LYS A 306 -3.77 -1.03 -12.36
C LYS A 306 -2.24 -0.98 -12.31
N PRO A 307 -1.58 -1.91 -11.59
CA PRO A 307 -0.14 -2.07 -11.69
C PRO A 307 0.24 -2.65 -13.06
N ASP A 308 1.46 -2.37 -13.52
CA ASP A 308 2.00 -2.90 -14.76
C ASP A 308 2.43 -4.36 -14.60
N CYS A 309 2.83 -4.75 -13.39
CA CYS A 309 3.08 -6.13 -12.99
C CYS A 309 3.10 -6.25 -11.45
N ALA A 310 3.15 -7.47 -10.93
CA ALA A 310 3.46 -7.71 -9.53
C ALA A 310 4.65 -8.66 -9.36
N PHE A 311 5.33 -8.53 -8.23
CA PHE A 311 6.40 -9.43 -7.80
C PHE A 311 5.96 -10.18 -6.56
N TYR A 312 6.20 -11.48 -6.56
CA TYR A 312 5.93 -12.36 -5.43
C TYR A 312 7.24 -12.82 -4.84
N GLY A 313 7.34 -12.81 -3.52
CA GLY A 313 8.52 -13.33 -2.82
C GLY A 313 8.17 -13.73 -1.39
N ILE A 314 8.92 -14.66 -0.84
CA ILE A 314 8.77 -15.10 0.53
C ILE A 314 9.77 -14.32 1.39
N ALA A 315 9.28 -13.66 2.44
CA ALA A 315 10.14 -12.91 3.34
C ALA A 315 11.14 -13.84 4.04
N PRO A 316 12.28 -13.33 4.51
CA PRO A 316 13.28 -14.13 5.23
C PRO A 316 12.65 -15.01 6.31
N GLN A 317 13.14 -16.24 6.43
CA GLN A 317 12.65 -17.24 7.39
C GLN A 317 11.18 -17.65 7.19
N GLY A 318 10.55 -17.33 6.05
CA GLY A 318 9.16 -17.68 5.79
C GLY A 318 8.14 -16.82 6.54
N ALA A 319 8.56 -15.67 7.10
CA ALA A 319 7.72 -14.87 7.99
C ALA A 319 6.40 -14.39 7.36
N CYS A 320 6.40 -14.11 6.05
CA CYS A 320 5.19 -13.78 5.30
C CYS A 320 5.40 -13.97 3.80
N LEU A 321 4.30 -14.12 3.05
CA LEU A 321 4.32 -13.96 1.59
C LEU A 321 4.16 -12.47 1.25
N THR A 322 5.09 -11.93 0.47
CA THR A 322 5.09 -10.52 0.06
C THR A 322 4.70 -10.40 -1.41
N VAL A 323 3.79 -9.46 -1.70
CA VAL A 323 3.38 -9.11 -3.07
C VAL A 323 3.66 -7.62 -3.29
N ILE A 324 4.51 -7.30 -4.26
CA ILE A 324 4.89 -5.91 -4.58
C ILE A 324 4.31 -5.55 -5.94
N PHE A 325 3.51 -4.49 -5.99
CA PHE A 325 2.87 -4.02 -7.21
C PHE A 325 3.69 -2.87 -7.81
N GLN A 326 4.13 -3.04 -9.06
CA GLN A 326 4.96 -2.06 -9.76
C GLN A 326 4.11 -1.21 -10.69
N PHE A 327 4.40 0.08 -10.72
CA PHE A 327 3.74 1.07 -11.59
C PHE A 327 4.76 1.76 -12.47
N PHE A 328 4.43 2.00 -13.72
CA PHE A 328 5.23 2.76 -14.67
C PHE A 328 4.66 4.17 -14.84
N ILE A 329 5.55 5.11 -15.13
CA ILE A 329 5.16 6.47 -15.51
C ILE A 329 4.44 6.37 -16.86
N ALA A 330 3.24 6.97 -16.95
CA ALA A 330 2.41 6.92 -18.14
C ALA A 330 3.19 7.31 -19.41
N GLY A 331 3.07 6.48 -20.45
CA GLY A 331 3.79 6.68 -21.72
C GLY A 331 5.27 6.27 -21.70
N SER A 332 5.76 5.67 -20.61
CA SER A 332 7.14 5.19 -20.48
C SER A 332 7.18 3.75 -19.92
N ARG A 333 8.37 3.13 -20.00
CA ARG A 333 8.68 1.86 -19.29
C ARG A 333 9.50 2.11 -18.01
N GLN A 334 9.57 3.36 -17.55
CA GLN A 334 10.28 3.70 -16.32
C GLN A 334 9.33 3.51 -15.14
N THR A 335 9.82 2.85 -14.10
CA THR A 335 9.08 2.71 -12.86
C THR A 335 8.83 4.06 -12.21
N ASP A 336 7.61 4.26 -11.71
CA ASP A 336 7.22 5.44 -10.97
C ASP A 336 7.72 5.34 -9.52
N LYS A 337 8.68 6.19 -9.12
CA LYS A 337 9.21 6.26 -7.74
C LYS A 337 8.29 6.99 -6.77
N SER A 338 7.22 7.58 -7.28
CA SER A 338 6.30 8.39 -6.50
C SER A 338 5.18 7.57 -5.86
N ILE A 339 5.02 6.32 -6.29
CA ILE A 339 3.96 5.41 -5.86
C ILE A 339 4.57 4.05 -5.50
N SER A 340 4.15 3.47 -4.38
CA SER A 340 4.42 2.07 -4.08
C SER A 340 3.20 1.43 -3.43
N LEU A 341 2.92 0.18 -3.80
CA LEU A 341 1.90 -0.64 -3.18
C LEU A 341 2.48 -2.03 -2.94
N HIS A 342 2.38 -2.52 -1.72
CA HIS A 342 2.68 -3.91 -1.44
C HIS A 342 1.73 -4.48 -0.39
N CYS A 343 1.60 -5.81 -0.44
CA CYS A 343 0.84 -6.58 0.52
C CYS A 343 1.75 -7.59 1.20
N ARG A 344 1.49 -7.84 2.48
CA ARG A 344 2.11 -8.92 3.25
C ARG A 344 0.99 -9.84 3.74
N LEU A 345 1.12 -11.11 3.43
CA LEU A 345 0.13 -12.12 3.77
C LEU A 345 0.71 -12.98 4.89
N PRO A 346 -0.03 -13.14 6.00
CA PRO A 346 0.42 -13.99 7.09
C PRO A 346 0.53 -15.42 6.59
N VAL A 347 1.67 -16.04 6.90
CA VAL A 347 1.91 -17.45 6.66
C VAL A 347 1.33 -18.22 7.83
N LEU A 348 0.65 -19.32 7.52
CA LEU A 348 0.14 -20.23 8.53
C LEU A 348 1.30 -21.13 8.93
N ASP A 349 1.65 -21.12 10.22
CA ASP A 349 2.62 -22.08 10.73
C ASP A 349 2.12 -23.49 10.40
N PRO A 350 2.92 -24.36 9.75
CA PRO A 350 2.51 -25.73 9.44
C PRO A 350 2.34 -26.62 10.69
N GLY A 351 2.34 -26.02 11.89
CA GLY A 351 2.50 -26.72 13.16
C GLY A 351 3.94 -27.18 13.30
N SER A 352 4.64 -26.66 14.30
CA SER A 352 5.71 -27.41 14.94
C SER A 352 5.09 -28.74 15.42
N SER A 353 5.26 -29.77 14.60
CA SER A 353 4.89 -31.15 14.95
C SER A 353 5.86 -31.69 15.99
#